data_AF-A0A958LYQ9-F1
#
_entry.id   AF-A0A958LYQ9-F1
#
_cell.length_a   1.000
_cell.length_b   1.000
_cell.length_c   1.000
_cell.angle_alpha   90.00
_cell.angle_beta   90.00
_cell.angle_gamma   90.00
#
_symmetry.space_group_name_H-M   'P 1'
#
loop_
_entity.id
_entity.type
_entity.pdbx_description
1 polymer ?
#
loop_
_entity_poly.entity_id
_entity_poly.type
_entity_poly.pdbx_seq_one_letter_code
_entity_poly.pdbx_strand_id
1 'polypeptide(L)'
;KNGVSVVLDFPANTLEVRKWMRHIIDSSSCHHELHFLDTPDIICLQRLDNRNKSGEHEYNVAEEEFNKFSSYFVAPSDEERFNLIIHSPKS
;
A
#
# COMPACT_ATOMS: atom_id res chain seq x y z
N LYS A 1 9.35 20.28 19.18
CA LYS A 1 8.77 19.02 18.65
C LYS A 1 7.27 19.22 18.58
N ASN A 2 6.64 19.13 17.41
CA ASN A 2 5.24 19.56 17.23
C ASN A 2 4.21 18.42 17.33
N GLY A 3 4.61 17.17 17.62
CA GLY A 3 3.68 16.09 17.97
C GLY A 3 2.61 15.78 16.90
N VAL A 4 2.88 16.06 15.63
CA VAL A 4 1.92 15.88 14.53
C VAL A 4 2.05 14.47 13.95
N SER A 5 0.93 13.79 13.74
CA SER A 5 0.86 12.54 12.99
C SER A 5 0.96 12.81 11.49
N VAL A 6 1.72 11.99 10.78
CA VAL A 6 1.89 12.08 9.32
C VAL A 6 1.52 10.77 8.67
N VAL A 7 0.99 10.84 7.45
CA VAL A 7 0.73 9.67 6.59
C VAL A 7 1.70 9.75 5.42
N LEU A 8 2.45 8.67 5.20
CA LEU A 8 3.30 8.52 4.03
C LEU A 8 2.49 7.80 2.94
N ASP A 9 1.91 8.57 2.02
CA ASP A 9 1.19 8.03 0.86
C ASP A 9 2.18 7.60 -0.24
N PHE A 10 2.94 6.56 0.05
CA PHE A 10 3.93 5.95 -0.84
C PHE A 10 3.66 4.45 -0.98
N PRO A 11 3.97 3.85 -2.14
CA PRO A 11 3.76 2.43 -2.35
C PRO A 11 4.71 1.60 -1.47
N ALA A 12 4.19 1.03 -0.39
CA ALA A 12 4.89 0.10 0.50
C ALA A 12 4.87 -1.36 -0.02
N ASN A 13 4.83 -1.53 -1.35
CA ASN A 13 4.57 -2.82 -2.00
C ASN A 13 5.80 -3.73 -2.06
N THR A 14 7.02 -3.20 -1.93
CA THR A 14 8.26 -3.99 -1.93
C THR A 14 8.92 -4.01 -0.55
N LEU A 15 9.67 -5.07 -0.26
CA LEU A 15 10.46 -5.19 0.96
C LEU A 15 11.48 -4.05 1.12
N GLU A 16 12.13 -3.63 0.03
CA GLU A 16 13.14 -2.56 0.08
C GLU A 16 12.53 -1.21 0.46
N VAL A 17 11.35 -0.87 -0.05
CA VAL A 17 10.64 0.36 0.37
C VAL A 17 10.27 0.28 1.85
N ARG A 18 9.79 -0.88 2.32
CA ARG A 18 9.44 -1.06 3.73
C ARG A 18 10.67 -1.01 4.65
N LYS A 19 11.82 -1.54 4.24
CA LYS A 19 13.09 -1.37 4.98
C LYS A 19 13.47 0.10 5.12
N TRP A 20 13.31 0.89 4.06
CA TRP A 20 13.55 2.34 4.14
C TRP A 20 12.57 3.03 5.09
N MET A 21 11.27 2.70 5.03
CA MET A 21 10.28 3.22 5.98
C MET A 21 10.60 2.86 7.43
N ARG A 22 11.04 1.62 7.68
CA ARG A 22 11.49 1.15 9.00
C ARG A 22 12.63 1.99 9.56
N HIS A 23 13.61 2.33 8.71
CA HIS A 23 14.73 3.19 9.09
C HIS A 23 14.29 4.60 9.56
N ILE A 24 13.27 5.18 8.92
CA ILE A 24 12.70 6.47 9.34
C ILE A 24 12.05 6.36 10.73
N ILE A 25 11.29 5.28 10.96
CA ILE A 25 10.61 5.05 12.23
C ILE A 25 11.64 4.84 13.35
N ASP A 26 12.66 4.01 13.13
CA ASP A 26 13.73 3.77 14.10
C ASP A 26 14.45 5.06 14.49
N SER A 27 14.77 5.90 13.49
CA SER A 27 15.47 7.17 13.68
C SER A 27 14.63 8.23 14.40
N SER A 28 13.30 8.17 14.26
CA SER A 28 12.38 9.13 14.87
C SER A 28 11.87 8.70 16.26
N SER A 29 11.95 7.39 16.57
CA SER A 29 11.40 6.78 17.79
C SER A 29 9.91 7.09 18.00
N CYS A 30 9.15 7.32 16.93
CA CYS A 30 7.72 7.56 16.99
C CYS A 30 6.92 6.25 16.98
N HIS A 31 5.67 6.32 17.46
CA HIS A 31 4.69 5.29 17.15
C HIS A 31 4.42 5.28 15.65
N HIS A 32 4.13 4.11 15.10
CA HIS A 32 3.90 3.91 13.68
C HIS A 32 2.87 2.81 13.49
N GLU A 33 2.22 2.83 12.34
CA GLU A 33 1.29 1.81 11.85
C GLU A 33 1.56 1.59 10.36
N LEU A 34 1.50 0.34 9.90
CA LEU A 34 1.53 -0.01 8.48
C LEU A 34 0.15 -0.56 8.11
N HIS A 35 -0.57 0.17 7.26
CA HIS A 35 -1.90 -0.21 6.79
C HIS A 35 -1.77 -1.16 5.61
N PHE A 36 -2.09 -2.44 5.82
CA PHE A 36 -2.09 -3.44 4.78
C PHE A 36 -3.51 -3.63 4.25
N LEU A 37 -3.71 -3.36 2.96
CA LEU A 37 -4.97 -3.62 2.27
C LEU A 37 -4.96 -5.05 1.72
N ASP A 38 -5.56 -5.98 2.47
CA ASP A 38 -5.68 -7.39 2.08
C ASP A 38 -6.88 -7.56 1.13
N THR A 39 -6.76 -6.96 -0.06
CA THR A 39 -7.77 -6.99 -1.11
C THR A 39 -7.32 -7.90 -2.24
N PRO A 40 -8.10 -8.94 -2.59
CA PRO A 40 -7.80 -9.80 -3.73
C PRO A 40 -7.69 -9.01 -5.05
N ASP A 41 -6.76 -9.43 -5.92
CA ASP A 41 -6.51 -8.78 -7.22
C ASP A 41 -7.79 -8.67 -8.08
N ILE A 42 -8.67 -9.66 -8.04
CA ILE A 42 -9.94 -9.61 -8.76
C ILE A 42 -10.80 -8.40 -8.37
N ILE A 43 -10.81 -8.03 -7.09
CA ILE A 43 -11.53 -6.84 -6.60
C ILE A 43 -10.80 -5.56 -7.02
N CYS A 44 -9.47 -5.57 -6.99
CA CYS A 44 -8.66 -4.44 -7.46
C CYS A 44 -8.88 -4.15 -8.94
N LEU A 45 -8.91 -5.18 -9.78
CA LEU A 45 -9.18 -5.10 -11.21
C LEU A 45 -10.60 -4.62 -11.50
N GLN A 46 -11.61 -5.14 -10.79
CA GLN A 46 -12.99 -4.64 -10.91
C GLN A 46 -13.10 -3.14 -10.57
N ARG A 47 -12.42 -2.69 -9.50
CA ARG A 47 -12.38 -1.27 -9.12
C ARG A 47 -11.60 -0.44 -10.13
N LEU A 48 -10.58 -1.00 -10.78
CA LEU A 48 -9.83 -0.34 -11.83
C LEU A 48 -10.70 -0.14 -13.08
N ASP A 49 -11.40 -1.17 -13.54
CA ASP A 49 -12.32 -1.10 -14.68
C ASP A 49 -13.41 -0.04 -14.46
N ASN A 50 -14.01 0.01 -13.26
CA ASN A 50 -14.98 1.03 -12.91
C ASN A 50 -14.40 2.46 -12.96
N ARG A 51 -13.16 2.66 -12.52
CA ARG A 51 -12.46 3.97 -12.58
C ARG A 51 -12.12 4.36 -14.02
N ASN A 52 -11.63 3.42 -14.83
CA ASN A 52 -11.36 3.66 -16.25
C ASN A 52 -12.65 4.07 -16.99
N LYS A 53 -13.78 3.46 -16.65
CA LYS A 53 -15.10 3.80 -17.22
C LYS A 53 -15.68 5.12 -16.74
N SER A 54 -15.37 5.57 -15.52
CA SER A 54 -15.93 6.82 -14.98
C SER A 54 -15.33 8.07 -15.65
N GLY A 55 -14.10 7.97 -16.17
CA GLY A 55 -13.40 9.09 -16.78
C GLY A 55 -12.97 10.20 -15.80
N GLU A 56 -13.10 9.95 -14.49
CA GLU A 56 -12.73 10.90 -13.42
C GLU A 56 -11.21 10.94 -13.16
N HIS A 57 -10.46 10.05 -13.80
CA HIS A 57 -9.00 9.98 -13.72
C HIS A 57 -8.37 10.14 -15.11
N GLU A 58 -7.30 10.95 -15.20
CA GLU A 58 -6.57 11.19 -16.45
C GLU A 58 -5.85 9.94 -17.00
N TYR A 59 -5.74 8.89 -16.19
CA TYR A 59 -5.01 7.66 -16.53
C TYR A 59 -5.96 6.48 -16.65
N ASN A 60 -5.93 5.84 -17.82
CA ASN A 60 -6.48 4.50 -18.03
C ASN A 60 -5.35 3.49 -17.88
N VAL A 61 -5.44 2.64 -16.86
CA VAL A 61 -4.44 1.57 -16.65
C VAL A 61 -4.98 0.27 -17.24
N ALA A 62 -4.21 -0.37 -18.09
CA ALA A 62 -4.55 -1.67 -18.65
C ALA A 62 -4.32 -2.79 -17.62
N GLU A 63 -4.99 -3.94 -17.79
CA GLU A 63 -4.82 -5.09 -16.91
C GLU A 63 -3.37 -5.61 -16.91
N GLU A 64 -2.69 -5.59 -18.05
CA GLU A 64 -1.28 -6.00 -18.15
C GLU A 64 -0.36 -5.09 -17.34
N GLU A 65 -0.65 -3.79 -17.30
CA GLU A 65 0.10 -2.83 -16.49
C GLU A 65 -0.15 -3.06 -15.01
N PHE A 66 -1.41 -3.28 -14.60
CA PHE A 66 -1.74 -3.68 -13.23
C PHE A 66 -0.94 -4.92 -12.82
N ASN A 67 -0.98 -5.96 -13.63
CA ASN A 67 -0.27 -7.21 -13.35
C ASN A 67 1.25 -6.99 -13.24
N LYS A 68 1.83 -6.13 -14.07
CA LYS A 68 3.24 -5.76 -13.97
C LYS A 68 3.56 -5.07 -12.65
N PHE A 69 2.73 -4.12 -12.21
CA PHE A 69 2.96 -3.43 -10.93
C PHE A 69 2.75 -4.36 -9.73
N SER A 70 1.70 -5.19 -9.77
CA SER A 70 1.38 -6.17 -8.73
C SER A 70 2.43 -7.27 -8.63
N SER A 71 3.17 -7.57 -9.70
CA SER A 71 4.26 -8.56 -9.67
C SER A 71 5.40 -8.21 -8.70
N TYR A 72 5.57 -6.93 -8.35
CA TYR A 72 6.55 -6.49 -7.37
C TYR A 72 6.02 -6.56 -5.93
N PHE A 73 4.72 -6.78 -5.75
CA PHE A 73 4.10 -6.79 -4.43
C PHE A 73 4.54 -8.03 -3.63
N VAL A 74 4.96 -7.80 -2.39
CA VAL A 74 5.18 -8.83 -1.38
C VAL A 74 4.45 -8.41 -0.12
N ALA A 75 3.59 -9.29 0.41
CA ALA A 75 2.87 -9.04 1.66
C ALA A 75 3.84 -8.73 2.81
N PRO A 76 3.47 -7.85 3.76
CA PRO A 76 4.30 -7.62 4.93
C PRO A 76 4.40 -8.89 5.80
N SER A 77 5.55 -9.09 6.43
CA SER A 77 5.75 -10.19 7.38
C SER A 77 6.06 -9.67 8.79
N ASP A 78 5.89 -10.55 9.79
CA ASP A 78 6.20 -10.25 11.19
C ASP A 78 7.69 -9.90 11.41
N GLU A 79 8.58 -10.41 10.55
CA GLU A 79 10.02 -10.14 10.62
C GLU A 79 10.35 -8.65 10.40
N GLU A 80 9.47 -7.93 9.70
CA GLU A 80 9.61 -6.50 9.41
C GLU A 80 9.23 -5.61 10.61
N ARG A 81 8.59 -6.18 11.64
CA ARG A 81 8.26 -5.54 12.93
C ARG A 81 7.49 -4.22 12.78
N PHE A 82 6.57 -4.17 11.83
CA PHE A 82 5.56 -3.12 11.77
C PHE A 82 4.39 -3.43 12.69
N ASN A 83 3.79 -2.39 13.27
CA ASN A 83 2.44 -2.51 13.81
C ASN A 83 1.44 -2.56 12.64
N LEU A 84 1.02 -3.76 12.25
CA LEU A 84 0.13 -3.96 11.10
C LEU A 84 -1.32 -3.68 11.45
N ILE A 85 -1.97 -2.87 10.61
CA ILE A 85 -3.43 -2.72 10.59
C ILE A 85 -3.93 -3.30 9.27
N ILE A 86 -4.63 -4.43 9.34
CA ILE A 86 -5.10 -5.16 8.16
C ILE A 86 -6.52 -4.71 7.81
N HIS A 87 -6.74 -4.34 6.56
CA HIS A 87 -8.03 -3.95 6.01
C HIS A 87 -8.43 -4.93 4.92
N SER A 88 -9.44 -5.75 5.19
CA SER A 88 -10.03 -6.63 4.18
C SER A 88 -11.34 -6.01 3.65
N PRO A 89 -11.70 -6.25 2.38
CA PRO A 89 -12.99 -5.83 1.84
C PRO A 89 -14.12 -6.39 2.71
N LYS A 90 -15.13 -5.56 2.98
CA LYS A 90 -16.38 -6.04 3.58
C LYS A 90 -17.09 -6.94 2.56
N SER A 91 -17.58 -8.08 3.03
CA SER A 91 -18.48 -8.97 2.27
C SER A 91 -19.74 -8.26 1.80
#